data_AF-D2JSY5-F1
#
_entry.id   AF-D2JSY5-F1
#
_cell.length_a   1.000
_cell.length_b   1.000
_cell.length_c   1.000
_cell.angle_alpha   90.00
_cell.angle_beta   90.00
_cell.angle_gamma   90.00
#
_symmetry.space_group_name_H-M   'P 1'
#
loop_
_entity.id
_entity.type
_entity.pdbx_description
1 polymer ?
#
loop_
_entity_poly.entity_id
_entity_poly.type
_entity_poly.pdbx_seq_one_letter_code
_entity_poly.pdbx_strand_id
1 'polypeptide(L)'
;MKFIMNYILILISILISVAFYTILERKILGYIQIRKGPNKVGMMGILQPFSDALKLFNKNLLTSENTNFMISYITPALSFLISMLIVPIILFNNLSLYDNKHNILLFFILSSISAYSILLIGWSSNSQYSNLGAIRSV
;
A
#
# COMPACT_ATOMS: atom_id res chain seq x y z
N MET A 1 7.08 24.47 9.13
CA MET A 1 6.46 24.68 7.81
C MET A 1 7.19 23.95 6.68
N LYS A 2 8.49 24.18 6.44
CA LYS A 2 9.25 23.51 5.36
C LYS A 2 9.21 21.97 5.42
N PHE A 3 9.35 21.37 6.62
CA PHE A 3 9.28 19.92 6.78
C PHE A 3 7.92 19.33 6.37
N ILE A 4 6.82 19.90 6.87
CA ILE A 4 5.45 19.44 6.57
C ILE A 4 5.15 19.55 5.07
N MET A 5 5.53 20.67 4.44
CA MET A 5 5.35 20.86 3.01
C MET A 5 6.14 19.83 2.18
N ASN A 6 7.40 19.59 2.52
CA ASN A 6 8.23 18.60 1.84
C ASN A 6 7.67 17.18 2.03
N TYR A 7 7.20 16.86 3.23
CA TYR A 7 6.59 15.56 3.53
C TYR A 7 5.33 15.32 2.69
N ILE A 8 4.42 16.30 2.63
CA ILE A 8 3.19 16.20 1.81
C ILE A 8 3.54 16.03 0.32
N LEU A 9 4.53 16.77 -0.19
CA LEU A 9 4.94 16.67 -1.59
C LEU A 9 5.45 15.25 -1.91
N ILE A 10 6.24 14.66 -1.01
CA ILE A 10 6.78 13.30 -1.15
C ILE A 10 5.66 12.27 -1.05
N LEU A 11 4.69 12.43 -0.15
CA LEU A 11 3.54 11.53 -0.07
C LEU A 11 2.73 11.52 -1.38
N ILE A 12 2.47 12.70 -1.95
CA ILE A 12 1.72 12.83 -3.21
C ILE A 12 2.48 12.15 -4.36
N SER A 13 3.80 12.38 -4.46
CA SER A 13 4.60 11.78 -5.53
C SER A 13 4.65 10.25 -5.44
N ILE A 14 4.72 9.69 -4.23
CA ILE A 14 4.71 8.23 -4.00
C ILE A 14 3.35 7.63 -4.35
N LEU A 15 2.24 8.27 -3.98
CA LEU A 15 0.90 7.77 -4.33
C LEU A 15 0.69 7.72 -5.85
N ILE A 16 1.17 8.75 -6.56
CA ILE A 16 1.12 8.78 -8.03
C ILE A 16 2.03 7.70 -8.63
N SER A 17 3.24 7.50 -8.09
CA SER A 17 4.15 6.48 -8.61
C SER A 17 3.61 5.07 -8.43
N VAL A 18 3.01 4.76 -7.28
CA VAL A 18 2.37 3.45 -7.01
C VAL A 18 1.22 3.19 -7.98
N ALA A 19 0.39 4.21 -8.26
CA ALA A 19 -0.71 4.06 -9.23
C ALA A 19 -0.20 3.66 -10.62
N PHE A 20 0.86 4.30 -11.12
CA PHE A 20 1.45 3.94 -12.43
C PHE A 20 2.24 2.64 -12.40
N TYR A 21 2.84 2.28 -11.26
CA TYR A 21 3.54 1.01 -11.09
C TYR A 21 2.61 -0.18 -11.37
N THR A 22 1.33 -0.12 -10.99
CA THR A 22 0.36 -1.18 -11.29
C THR A 22 0.12 -1.40 -12.80
N ILE A 23 0.14 -0.33 -13.61
CA ILE A 23 0.03 -0.46 -15.07
C ILE A 23 1.29 -1.08 -15.64
N LEU A 24 2.44 -0.60 -15.17
CA LEU A 24 3.75 -1.08 -15.61
C LEU A 24 3.86 -2.58 -15.38
N GLU A 25 3.50 -3.07 -14.19
CA GLU A 25 3.49 -4.50 -13.87
C GLU A 25 2.58 -5.29 -14.84
N ARG A 26 1.33 -4.85 -15.05
CA ARG A 26 0.39 -5.51 -15.99
C ARG A 26 0.90 -5.51 -17.43
N LYS A 27 1.59 -4.46 -17.88
CA LYS A 27 2.15 -4.39 -19.23
C LYS A 27 3.36 -5.30 -19.38
N ILE A 28 4.29 -5.30 -18.43
CA ILE A 28 5.49 -6.16 -18.47
C ILE A 28 5.08 -7.63 -18.47
N LEU A 29 4.18 -8.04 -17.56
CA LEU A 29 3.66 -9.41 -17.53
C LEU A 29 2.95 -9.79 -18.83
N GLY A 30 2.23 -8.85 -19.44
CA GLY A 30 1.63 -9.04 -20.75
C GLY A 30 2.69 -9.32 -21.82
N TYR A 31 3.73 -8.48 -21.90
CA TYR A 31 4.78 -8.63 -22.89
C TYR A 31 5.56 -9.96 -22.74
N ILE A 32 5.85 -10.39 -21.51
CA ILE A 32 6.47 -11.70 -21.24
C ILE A 32 5.58 -12.85 -21.74
N GLN A 33 4.26 -12.72 -21.58
CA GLN A 33 3.28 -13.72 -21.97
C GLN A 33 2.80 -13.58 -23.43
N ILE A 34 3.44 -12.75 -24.26
CA ILE A 34 3.08 -12.50 -25.67
C ILE A 34 1.60 -12.02 -25.81
N ARG A 35 1.08 -11.31 -24.79
CA ARG A 35 -0.24 -10.68 -24.84
C ARG A 35 -0.12 -9.19 -24.60
N LYS A 36 -0.95 -8.37 -25.26
CA LYS A 36 -0.98 -6.94 -24.95
C LYS A 36 -1.60 -6.73 -23.57
N GLY A 37 -0.91 -5.98 -22.72
CA GLY A 37 -1.46 -5.48 -21.46
C GLY A 37 -2.63 -4.50 -21.66
N PRO A 38 -3.10 -3.82 -20.60
CA PRO A 38 -4.21 -2.88 -20.70
C PRO A 38 -3.91 -1.79 -21.74
N ASN A 39 -4.72 -1.73 -22.80
CA ASN A 39 -4.54 -0.81 -23.93
C ASN A 39 -5.81 -0.04 -24.31
N LYS A 40 -6.97 -0.38 -23.73
CA LYS A 40 -8.28 0.18 -24.12
C LYS A 40 -8.67 1.43 -23.32
N VAL A 41 -8.27 1.55 -22.05
CA VAL A 41 -8.67 2.67 -21.18
C VAL A 41 -7.77 3.87 -21.44
N GLY A 42 -8.26 4.81 -22.27
CA GLY A 42 -7.52 6.01 -22.67
C GLY A 42 -6.39 5.75 -23.67
N MET A 43 -5.48 6.72 -23.84
CA MET A 43 -4.33 6.58 -24.72
C MET A 43 -3.37 5.52 -24.15
N MET A 44 -3.20 4.41 -24.88
CA MET A 44 -2.31 3.30 -24.53
C MET A 44 -2.49 2.72 -23.11
N GLY A 45 -3.68 2.85 -22.50
CA GLY A 45 -3.98 2.32 -21.17
C GLY A 45 -3.51 3.17 -19.98
N ILE A 46 -3.05 4.41 -20.19
CA ILE A 46 -2.49 5.26 -19.11
C ILE A 46 -3.52 5.59 -18.03
N LEU A 47 -4.81 5.69 -18.40
CA LEU A 47 -5.89 6.04 -17.48
C LEU A 47 -6.47 4.85 -16.70
N GLN A 48 -5.90 3.65 -16.84
CA GLN A 48 -6.36 2.44 -16.15
C GLN A 48 -6.46 2.57 -14.61
N PRO A 49 -5.45 3.08 -13.86
CA PRO A 49 -5.51 3.11 -12.40
C PRO A 49 -6.61 4.05 -11.89
N PHE A 50 -6.91 5.12 -12.63
CA PHE A 50 -8.04 5.98 -12.33
C PHE A 50 -9.38 5.26 -12.52
N SER A 51 -9.53 4.45 -13.58
CA SER A 51 -10.73 3.64 -13.78
C SER A 51 -10.92 2.56 -12.71
N ASP A 52 -9.82 1.93 -12.28
CA ASP A 52 -9.85 0.90 -11.22
C ASP A 52 -10.22 1.55 -9.87
N ALA A 53 -9.69 2.74 -9.56
CA ALA A 53 -10.06 3.51 -8.37
C ALA A 53 -11.54 3.90 -8.38
N LEU A 54 -12.04 4.50 -9.45
CA LEU A 54 -13.46 4.88 -9.58
C LEU A 54 -14.39 3.67 -9.45
N LYS A 55 -13.99 2.53 -10.00
CA LYS A 55 -14.74 1.26 -9.86
C LYS A 55 -14.84 0.82 -8.40
N LEU A 56 -13.76 0.94 -7.62
CA LEU A 56 -13.75 0.58 -6.20
C LEU A 56 -14.57 1.57 -5.36
N PHE A 57 -14.52 2.87 -5.66
CA PHE A 57 -15.33 3.89 -4.97
C PHE A 57 -16.84 3.70 -5.16
N ASN A 58 -17.27 3.22 -6.33
CA ASN A 58 -18.69 2.99 -6.62
C ASN A 58 -19.21 1.65 -6.08
N LYS A 59 -18.36 0.79 -5.53
CA LYS A 59 -18.78 -0.53 -5.07
C LYS A 59 -19.33 -0.44 -3.64
N ASN A 60 -20.52 -1.01 -3.42
CA ASN A 60 -21.11 -1.09 -2.08
C ASN A 60 -20.20 -1.90 -1.14
N LEU A 61 -19.99 -1.37 0.06
CA LEU A 61 -19.29 -2.06 1.13
C LEU A 61 -20.19 -3.17 1.66
N LEU A 62 -19.90 -4.42 1.27
CA LEU A 62 -20.55 -5.60 1.81
C LEU A 62 -19.73 -6.11 2.99
N THR A 63 -20.31 -6.04 4.17
CA THR A 63 -19.72 -6.58 5.39
C THR A 63 -20.32 -7.94 5.68
N SER A 64 -19.47 -8.93 5.94
CA SER A 64 -19.90 -10.24 6.42
C SER A 64 -20.36 -10.18 7.88
N GLU A 65 -21.42 -10.90 8.22
CA GLU A 65 -22.02 -10.90 9.56
C GLU A 65 -21.05 -11.40 10.65
N ASN A 66 -20.13 -12.30 10.30
CA ASN A 66 -19.24 -12.93 11.27
C ASN A 66 -17.95 -12.15 11.54
N THR A 67 -17.69 -11.02 10.87
CA THR A 67 -16.38 -10.35 10.95
C THR A 67 -16.33 -9.22 11.97
N ASN A 68 -15.16 -9.03 12.59
CA ASN A 68 -14.93 -7.93 13.53
C ASN A 68 -14.80 -6.60 12.80
N PHE A 69 -15.91 -5.90 12.60
CA PHE A 69 -16.01 -4.65 11.84
C PHE A 69 -14.97 -3.60 12.20
N MET A 70 -14.77 -3.32 13.50
CA MET A 70 -13.82 -2.29 13.93
C MET A 70 -12.39 -2.63 13.50
N ILE A 71 -11.99 -3.89 13.68
CA ILE A 71 -10.64 -4.36 13.36
C ILE A 71 -10.44 -4.40 11.85
N SER A 72 -11.45 -4.84 11.07
CA SER A 72 -11.33 -4.91 9.61
C SER A 72 -11.17 -3.54 8.93
N TYR A 73 -11.69 -2.46 9.52
CA TYR A 73 -11.50 -1.11 8.97
C TYR A 73 -10.20 -0.44 9.45
N ILE A 74 -9.82 -0.63 10.72
CA ILE A 74 -8.62 0.00 11.29
C ILE A 74 -7.33 -0.66 10.78
N THR A 75 -7.33 -1.98 10.60
CA THR A 75 -6.09 -2.71 10.30
C THR A 75 -5.47 -2.39 8.93
N PRO A 76 -6.23 -2.25 7.82
CA PRO A 76 -5.64 -1.82 6.56
C PRO A 76 -5.11 -0.38 6.65
N ALA A 77 -5.82 0.51 7.35
CA ALA A 77 -5.35 1.88 7.57
C ALA A 77 -4.03 1.88 8.36
N LEU A 78 -3.89 1.03 9.38
CA LEU A 78 -2.67 0.90 10.17
C LEU A 78 -1.48 0.40 9.33
N SER A 79 -1.69 -0.59 8.46
CA SER A 79 -0.63 -1.06 7.54
C SER A 79 -0.15 0.04 6.59
N PHE A 80 -1.07 0.85 6.07
CA PHE A 80 -0.76 1.98 5.21
C PHE A 80 -0.06 3.12 5.95
N LEU A 81 -0.43 3.39 7.20
CA LEU A 81 0.26 4.38 8.03
C LEU A 81 1.71 3.98 8.29
N ILE A 82 1.96 2.70 8.62
CA ILE A 82 3.33 2.22 8.87
C ILE A 82 4.20 2.36 7.62
N SER A 83 3.68 2.04 6.44
CA SER A 83 4.45 2.19 5.19
C SER A 83 4.78 3.66 4.89
N MET A 84 3.86 4.59 5.16
CA MET A 84 4.11 6.03 5.00
C MET A 84 5.11 6.58 6.02
N LEU A 85 5.18 6.03 7.23
CA LEU A 85 6.17 6.41 8.25
C LEU A 85 7.60 5.99 7.90
N ILE A 86 7.80 4.99 7.03
CA ILE A 86 9.12 4.56 6.58
C ILE A 86 9.74 5.57 5.59
N VAL A 87 8.91 6.19 4.75
CA VAL A 87 9.32 7.13 3.70
C VAL A 87 10.30 8.23 4.16
N PRO A 88 10.05 8.98 5.26
CA PRO A 88 10.92 10.09 5.66
C PRO A 88 12.32 9.68 6.11
N ILE A 89 12.53 8.39 6.42
CA ILE A 89 13.82 7.82 6.85
C ILE A 89 14.73 7.58 5.65
N ILE A 90 14.14 7.34 4.46
CA ILE A 90 14.89 7.03 3.25
C ILE A 90 15.66 8.27 2.78
N LEU A 91 16.90 8.05 2.37
CA LEU A 91 17.77 9.12 1.87
C LEU A 91 17.36 9.50 0.44
N PHE A 92 17.03 10.77 0.22
CA PHE A 92 16.78 11.31 -1.12
C PHE A 92 17.98 12.16 -1.56
N ASN A 93 18.75 11.65 -2.52
CA ASN A 93 19.84 12.34 -3.22
C ASN A 93 20.95 12.99 -2.36
N ASN A 94 20.93 12.81 -1.03
CA ASN A 94 21.98 13.03 0.00
C ASN A 94 21.41 13.42 1.38
N LEU A 95 20.13 13.78 1.47
CA LEU A 95 19.48 14.18 2.73
C LEU A 95 18.21 13.34 2.95
N SER A 96 18.02 12.86 4.18
CA SER A 96 16.71 12.35 4.60
C SER A 96 15.82 13.53 5.02
N LEU A 97 14.50 13.32 4.97
CA LEU A 97 13.56 14.30 5.51
C LEU A 97 13.73 14.44 7.01
N TYR A 98 13.88 13.30 7.68
CA TYR A 98 14.07 13.18 9.11
C TYR A 98 15.39 12.49 9.40
N ASP A 99 16.30 13.21 10.05
CA ASP A 99 17.62 12.69 10.38
C ASP A 99 17.72 12.41 11.88
N ASN A 100 17.58 11.13 12.24
CA ASN A 100 17.92 10.63 13.57
C ASN A 100 19.26 9.90 13.55
N LYS A 101 20.02 10.03 14.65
CA LYS A 101 21.27 9.28 14.87
C LYS A 101 21.12 7.75 14.71
N HIS A 102 19.91 7.23 14.92
CA HIS A 102 19.60 5.79 14.82
C HIS A 102 18.54 5.49 13.74
N ASN A 103 18.65 6.11 12.55
CA ASN A 103 17.72 5.88 11.43
C ASN A 103 17.53 4.39 11.08
N ILE A 104 18.60 3.60 11.08
CA ILE A 104 18.55 2.16 10.78
C ILE A 104 17.75 1.38 11.83
N LEU A 105 17.94 1.71 13.12
CA LEU A 105 17.16 1.08 14.20
C LEU A 105 15.67 1.40 14.06
N LEU A 106 15.36 2.66 13.72
CA LEU A 106 13.98 3.10 13.53
C LEU A 106 13.31 2.37 12.34
N PHE A 107 14.04 2.15 11.25
CA PHE A 107 13.58 1.31 10.14
C PHE A 107 13.26 -0.12 10.59
N PHE A 108 14.12 -0.74 11.39
CA PHE A 108 13.85 -2.09 11.93
C PHE A 108 12.60 -2.11 12.82
N ILE A 109 12.43 -1.13 13.71
CA ILE A 109 11.25 -1.03 14.58
C ILE A 109 9.97 -0.88 13.76
N LEU A 110 9.95 0.00 12.75
CA LEU A 110 8.77 0.15 11.90
C LEU A 110 8.47 -1.12 11.08
N SER A 111 9.51 -1.78 10.58
CA SER A 111 9.36 -3.05 9.84
C SER A 111 8.78 -4.16 10.72
N SER A 112 9.20 -4.29 11.98
CA SER A 112 8.63 -5.29 12.90
C SER A 112 7.19 -4.97 13.29
N ILE A 113 6.83 -3.70 13.44
CA ILE A 113 5.45 -3.27 13.69
C ILE A 113 4.52 -3.63 12.51
N SER A 114 5.03 -3.59 11.27
CA SER A 114 4.24 -3.92 10.07
C SER A 114 3.74 -5.37 10.07
N ALA A 115 4.50 -6.32 10.62
CA ALA A 115 4.09 -7.73 10.73
C ALA A 115 2.84 -7.91 11.61
N TYR A 116 2.73 -7.15 12.70
CA TYR A 116 1.54 -7.20 13.57
C TYR A 116 0.28 -6.71 12.85
N SER A 117 0.41 -5.75 11.94
CA SER A 117 -0.73 -5.28 11.14
C SER A 117 -1.31 -6.40 10.26
N ILE A 118 -0.45 -7.28 9.72
CA ILE A 118 -0.85 -8.41 8.87
C ILE A 118 -1.57 -9.50 9.69
N LEU A 119 -1.06 -9.81 10.88
CA LEU A 119 -1.72 -10.75 11.80
C LEU A 119 -3.12 -10.27 12.21
N LEU A 120 -3.24 -8.98 12.53
CA LEU A 120 -4.53 -8.40 12.92
C LEU A 120 -5.57 -8.45 11.78
N ILE A 121 -5.15 -8.30 10.52
CA ILE A 121 -6.03 -8.45 9.36
C ILE A 121 -6.58 -9.88 9.29
N GLY A 122 -5.72 -10.90 9.42
CA GLY A 122 -6.14 -12.30 9.38
C GLY A 122 -7.06 -12.70 10.53
N TRP A 123 -6.86 -12.10 11.70
CA TRP A 123 -7.75 -12.31 12.85
C TRP A 123 -9.11 -11.62 12.67
N SER A 124 -9.17 -10.48 11.99
CA SER A 124 -10.40 -9.70 11.81
C SER A 124 -11.52 -10.46 11.07
N SER A 125 -11.16 -11.38 10.18
CA SER A 125 -12.09 -12.10 9.31
C SER A 125 -12.75 -13.33 9.95
N ASN A 126 -12.45 -13.66 11.21
CA ASN A 126 -13.07 -14.75 11.98
C ASN A 126 -13.23 -16.09 11.20
N SER A 127 -12.30 -16.39 10.28
CA SER A 127 -12.30 -17.66 9.54
C SER A 127 -10.95 -18.36 9.71
N GLN A 128 -10.99 -19.67 9.93
CA GLN A 128 -9.78 -20.47 10.20
C GLN A 128 -8.75 -20.39 9.07
N TYR A 129 -9.22 -20.35 7.81
CA TYR A 129 -8.36 -20.26 6.64
C TYR A 129 -7.62 -18.90 6.57
N SER A 130 -8.33 -17.80 6.84
CA SER A 130 -7.71 -16.47 6.85
C SER A 130 -6.64 -16.32 7.94
N ASN A 131 -6.90 -16.88 9.13
CA ASN A 131 -5.96 -16.81 10.24
C ASN A 131 -4.71 -17.67 9.96
N LEU A 132 -4.88 -18.88 9.44
CA LEU A 132 -3.76 -19.73 9.01
C LEU A 132 -2.94 -19.08 7.89
N GLY A 133 -3.57 -18.37 6.96
CA GLY A 133 -2.90 -17.60 5.92
C GLY A 133 -2.04 -16.48 6.50
N ALA A 134 -2.57 -15.72 7.46
CA ALA A 134 -1.85 -14.62 8.09
C ALA A 134 -0.65 -15.09 8.92
N ILE A 135 -0.78 -16.20 9.64
CA ILE A 135 0.33 -16.80 10.41
C ILE A 135 1.45 -17.27 9.47
N ARG A 136 1.14 -17.71 8.25
CA ARG A 136 2.16 -18.12 7.26
C ARG A 136 2.85 -16.94 6.58
N SER A 137 2.19 -15.78 6.51
CA SER A 137 2.74 -14.59 5.84
C SER A 137 3.67 -13.76 6.71
N VAL A 138 3.58 -13.92 8.03
CA VAL A 138 4.47 -13.30 9.03
C VAL A 138 5.64 -14.21 9.31
#